data_AF-A0A7C2F3Q5-F1
#
_entry.id   AF-A0A7C2F3Q5-F1
#
_cell.length_a   1.000
_cell.length_b   1.000
_cell.length_c   1.000
_cell.angle_alpha   90.00
_cell.angle_beta   90.00
_cell.angle_gamma   90.00
#
_symmetry.space_group_name_H-M   'P 1'
#
loop_
_entity.id
_entity.type
_entity.pdbx_description
1 polymer ?
#
loop_
_entity_poly.entity_id
_entity_poly.type
_entity_poly.pdbx_seq_one_letter_code
_entity_poly.pdbx_strand_id
1 'polypeptide(L)'
;RYSITPPVQIVIIPYRIDRGRSQLIPLSELEHGFPKTRAYLLENRSYLEDREGGRMRGPDWYGYVYPKNVEIMSSPKILVPDIAREASFALDEAERYAFVSGYAITLADSVRESRKYVLGLLNSRVLDFVLKKVSTTLRGGYFRYFSQFLGQLPIRTIDFDDPQDLARHDKMVALVERMLDLHKKLAAATIPADKKLYQRQIEATDEEIDALVYELYGLTEEEIAIVEGRSAEWDEGTGHPPT
;
A
#
# COMPACT_ATOMS: atom_id res chain seq x y z
N ARG A 1 -6.79 -4.14 5.50
CA ARG A 1 -6.41 -4.39 4.09
C ARG A 1 -7.29 -3.55 3.17
N TYR A 2 -6.88 -3.30 1.91
CA TYR A 2 -7.66 -2.67 0.81
C TYR A 2 -8.23 -1.26 1.02
N SER A 3 -8.10 -0.65 2.20
CA SER A 3 -8.72 0.63 2.53
C SER A 3 -7.70 1.62 3.10
N ILE A 4 -7.93 2.90 2.81
CA ILE A 4 -7.13 4.01 3.31
C ILE A 4 -7.99 4.79 4.29
N THR A 5 -7.54 4.89 5.54
CA THR A 5 -8.21 5.72 6.55
C THR A 5 -8.09 7.19 6.15
N PRO A 6 -9.19 7.96 6.16
CA PRO A 6 -9.13 9.40 5.92
C PRO A 6 -8.15 10.08 6.87
N PRO A 7 -7.28 10.97 6.38
CA PRO A 7 -6.31 11.62 7.23
C PRO A 7 -7.01 12.64 8.15
N VAL A 8 -6.55 12.73 9.40
CA VAL A 8 -6.96 13.77 10.36
C VAL A 8 -6.08 15.03 10.29
N GLN A 9 -5.01 14.97 9.51
CA GLN A 9 -4.03 16.04 9.31
C GLN A 9 -3.83 16.26 7.82
N ILE A 10 -3.46 17.49 7.46
CA ILE A 10 -3.18 17.88 6.07
C ILE A 10 -1.73 18.37 6.02
N VAL A 11 -1.03 18.02 4.95
CA VAL A 11 0.33 18.48 4.67
C VAL A 11 0.26 19.53 3.57
N ILE A 12 0.97 20.64 3.77
CA ILE A 12 1.19 21.62 2.72
C ILE A 12 2.38 21.16 1.89
N ILE A 13 2.13 20.94 0.60
CA ILE A 13 3.17 20.63 -0.38
C ILE A 13 3.18 21.80 -1.35
N PRO A 14 4.09 22.78 -1.15
CA PRO A 14 4.10 24.03 -1.92
C PRO A 14 4.76 23.83 -3.29
N TYR A 15 4.49 22.70 -3.93
CA TYR A 15 5.08 22.28 -5.19
C TYR A 15 3.98 22.02 -6.22
N ARG A 16 4.25 22.36 -7.46
CA ARG A 16 3.48 21.89 -8.62
C ARG A 16 4.32 20.90 -9.41
N ILE A 17 3.66 19.99 -10.10
CA ILE A 17 4.32 19.12 -11.07
C ILE A 17 4.18 19.77 -12.45
N ASP A 18 5.30 20.13 -13.07
CA ASP A 18 5.36 20.62 -14.45
C ASP A 18 6.29 19.70 -15.26
N ARG A 19 5.76 19.11 -16.34
CA ARG A 19 6.47 18.16 -17.22
C ARG A 19 7.22 17.05 -16.45
N GLY A 20 6.59 16.49 -15.42
CA GLY A 20 7.16 15.42 -14.59
C GLY A 20 8.23 15.88 -13.60
N ARG A 21 8.41 17.20 -13.40
CA ARG A 21 9.33 17.76 -12.42
C ARG A 21 8.59 18.55 -11.36
N SER A 22 9.00 18.35 -10.12
CA SER A 22 8.52 19.14 -8.99
C SER A 22 9.16 20.54 -9.01
N GLN A 23 8.31 21.58 -9.04
CA GLN A 23 8.73 22.98 -9.00
C GLN A 23 8.10 23.67 -7.78
N LEU A 24 8.91 24.36 -6.98
CA LEU A 24 8.43 25.14 -5.85
C LEU A 24 7.54 26.30 -6.36
N ILE A 25 6.37 26.45 -5.78
CA ILE A 25 5.42 27.52 -6.10
C ILE A 25 5.92 28.81 -5.42
N PRO A 26 6.15 29.92 -6.15
CA PRO A 26 6.58 31.18 -5.54
C PRO A 26 5.54 31.74 -4.54
N LEU A 27 6.01 32.37 -3.45
CA LEU A 27 5.11 33.00 -2.46
C LEU A 27 4.15 34.03 -3.06
N SER A 28 4.57 34.74 -4.12
CA SER A 28 3.74 35.71 -4.85
C SER A 28 2.54 35.06 -5.54
N GLU A 29 2.69 33.81 -5.99
CA GLU A 29 1.61 33.05 -6.60
C GLU A 29 0.66 32.49 -5.53
N LEU A 30 1.20 32.01 -4.41
CA LEU A 30 0.41 31.58 -3.26
C LEU A 30 -0.45 32.70 -2.69
N GLU A 31 -0.03 33.96 -2.80
CA GLU A 31 -0.81 35.12 -2.34
C GLU A 31 -2.18 35.24 -3.03
N HIS A 32 -2.22 34.96 -4.34
CA HIS A 32 -3.43 35.12 -5.14
C HIS A 32 -4.26 33.82 -5.19
N GLY A 33 -3.59 32.66 -5.28
CA GLY A 33 -4.28 31.36 -5.39
C GLY A 33 -4.59 30.68 -4.07
N PHE A 34 -3.74 30.89 -3.04
CA PHE A 34 -3.77 30.13 -1.79
C PHE A 34 -3.43 30.99 -0.56
N PRO A 35 -4.18 32.09 -0.30
CA PRO A 35 -3.81 33.09 0.70
C PRO A 35 -3.69 32.53 2.12
N LYS A 36 -4.51 31.53 2.49
CA LYS A 36 -4.43 30.84 3.78
C LYS A 36 -3.15 30.01 3.91
N THR A 37 -2.72 29.35 2.84
CA THR A 37 -1.45 28.61 2.79
C THR A 37 -0.27 29.56 2.99
N ARG A 38 -0.27 30.69 2.28
CA ARG A 38 0.78 31.72 2.45
C ARG A 38 0.81 32.26 3.88
N ALA A 39 -0.34 32.61 4.45
CA ALA A 39 -0.43 33.11 5.83
C ALA A 39 0.16 32.11 6.83
N TYR A 40 -0.22 30.83 6.71
CA TYR A 40 0.32 29.76 7.55
C TYR A 40 1.85 29.62 7.40
N LEU A 41 2.36 29.61 6.16
CA LEU A 41 3.81 29.52 5.95
C LEU A 41 4.52 30.69 6.63
N LEU A 42 4.03 31.93 6.46
CA LEU A 42 4.65 33.13 7.03
C LEU A 42 4.63 33.13 8.56
N GLU A 43 3.54 32.70 9.17
CA GLU A 43 3.42 32.54 10.63
C GLU A 43 4.47 31.55 11.18
N ASN A 44 4.82 30.53 10.39
CA ASN A 44 5.77 29.49 10.76
C ASN A 44 7.18 29.73 10.21
N ARG A 45 7.49 30.93 9.70
CA ARG A 45 8.74 31.21 8.97
C ARG A 45 10.00 30.90 9.77
N SER A 46 10.10 31.38 11.01
CA SER A 46 11.28 31.15 11.86
C SER A 46 11.56 29.66 12.02
N TYR A 47 10.51 28.87 12.33
CA TYR A 47 10.63 27.42 12.45
C TYR A 47 11.10 26.76 11.15
N LEU A 48 10.53 27.18 10.01
CA LEU A 48 10.84 26.59 8.69
C LEU A 48 12.25 26.96 8.19
N GLU A 49 12.72 28.17 8.48
CA GLU A 49 14.08 28.65 8.17
C GLU A 49 15.15 27.95 9.01
N ASP A 50 14.86 27.65 10.27
CA ASP A 50 15.82 27.02 11.21
C ASP A 50 15.96 25.50 11.02
N ARG A 51 15.15 24.87 10.16
CA ARG A 51 15.29 23.45 9.78
C ARG A 51 16.71 23.16 9.28
N GLU A 52 17.22 21.98 9.64
CA GLU A 52 18.58 21.52 9.28
C GLU A 52 19.68 22.51 9.70
N GLY A 53 19.53 23.10 10.89
CA GLY A 53 20.50 24.04 11.44
C GLY A 53 20.55 25.37 10.68
N GLY A 54 19.43 25.83 10.11
CA GLY A 54 19.36 27.11 9.39
C GLY A 54 19.65 27.03 7.89
N ARG A 55 19.85 25.82 7.33
CA ARG A 55 20.15 25.61 5.90
C ARG A 55 19.03 26.13 4.98
N MET A 56 17.81 26.26 5.50
CA MET A 56 16.66 26.74 4.74
C MET A 56 16.54 28.26 4.66
N ARG A 57 17.39 29.03 5.34
CA ARG A 57 17.38 30.50 5.22
C ARG A 57 17.64 30.92 3.77
N GLY A 58 16.78 31.77 3.23
CA GLY A 58 16.87 32.22 1.83
C GLY A 58 15.51 32.48 1.23
N PRO A 59 15.40 32.64 -0.10
CA PRO A 59 14.11 32.88 -0.77
C PRO A 59 13.16 31.67 -0.71
N ASP A 60 13.69 30.45 -0.69
CA ASP A 60 12.93 29.19 -0.81
C ASP A 60 12.73 28.46 0.53
N TRP A 61 12.74 29.20 1.64
CA TRP A 61 12.74 28.67 3.01
C TRP A 61 11.58 27.72 3.37
N TYR A 62 10.46 27.86 2.66
CA TYR A 62 9.26 27.05 2.83
C TYR A 62 9.27 25.76 1.99
N GLY A 63 10.28 25.57 1.13
CA GLY A 63 10.47 24.34 0.36
C GLY A 63 11.00 23.18 1.21
N TYR A 64 11.19 22.02 0.58
CA TYR A 64 11.95 20.90 1.11
C TYR A 64 13.44 21.19 1.10
N VAL A 65 14.14 20.61 2.09
CA VAL A 65 15.60 20.69 2.25
C VAL A 65 16.36 20.16 1.04
N TYR A 66 15.79 19.18 0.36
CA TYR A 66 16.31 18.57 -0.85
C TYR A 66 15.14 18.11 -1.73
N PRO A 67 15.36 17.94 -3.05
CA PRO A 67 14.34 17.46 -3.96
C PRO A 67 13.70 16.16 -3.48
N LYS A 68 12.38 16.09 -3.52
CA LYS A 68 11.59 14.90 -3.20
C LYS A 68 10.89 14.43 -4.47
N ASN A 69 10.58 13.13 -4.52
CA ASN A 69 9.84 12.53 -5.63
C ASN A 69 8.34 12.85 -5.53
N VAL A 70 7.99 14.15 -5.49
CA VAL A 70 6.62 14.65 -5.29
C VAL A 70 5.71 14.16 -6.42
N GLU A 71 6.26 14.05 -7.63
CA GLU A 71 5.60 13.48 -8.80
C GLU A 71 5.17 12.03 -8.58
N ILE A 72 6.03 11.21 -7.95
CA ILE A 72 5.69 9.81 -7.62
C ILE A 72 4.61 9.77 -6.54
N MET A 73 4.68 10.67 -5.55
CA MET A 73 3.66 10.75 -4.50
C MET A 73 2.28 11.11 -5.05
N SER A 74 2.23 11.84 -6.16
CA SER A 74 0.98 12.21 -6.84
C SER A 74 0.57 11.19 -7.90
N SER A 75 1.26 10.05 -8.03
CA SER A 75 0.89 9.01 -8.99
C SER A 75 0.05 7.88 -8.35
N PRO A 76 -0.77 7.16 -9.14
CA PRO A 76 -1.46 5.98 -8.66
C PRO A 76 -0.49 4.90 -8.17
N LYS A 77 -0.68 4.45 -6.93
CA LYS A 77 0.28 3.60 -6.23
C LYS A 77 -0.38 2.67 -5.22
N ILE A 78 0.29 1.57 -4.91
CA ILE A 78 -0.12 0.67 -3.81
C ILE A 78 0.65 1.08 -2.56
N LEU A 79 -0.06 1.51 -1.52
CA LEU A 79 0.49 1.83 -0.23
C LEU A 79 0.87 0.56 0.53
N VAL A 80 2.06 0.59 1.11
CA VAL A 80 2.62 -0.48 1.92
C VAL A 80 2.75 0.04 3.36
N PRO A 81 2.20 -0.64 4.38
CA PRO A 81 2.50 -0.30 5.76
C PRO A 81 4.00 -0.53 6.05
N ASP A 82 4.55 0.17 7.02
CA ASP A 82 5.91 -0.14 7.52
C ASP A 82 5.89 -1.40 8.39
N ILE A 83 4.90 -1.46 9.28
CA ILE A 83 4.72 -2.52 10.26
C ILE A 83 3.26 -2.96 10.24
N ALA A 84 3.02 -4.25 10.06
CA ALA A 84 1.69 -4.84 10.08
C ALA A 84 1.69 -6.26 10.65
N ARG A 85 0.56 -6.71 11.21
CA ARG A 85 0.38 -8.10 11.68
C ARG A 85 0.06 -9.07 10.54
N GLU A 86 -0.46 -8.52 9.46
CA GLU A 86 -0.97 -9.22 8.30
C GLU A 86 -0.92 -8.29 7.09
N ALA A 87 -0.91 -8.87 5.89
CA ALA A 87 -0.91 -8.14 4.64
C ALA A 87 -1.95 -7.03 4.68
N SER A 88 -1.53 -5.77 4.47
CA SER A 88 -2.39 -4.61 4.68
C SER A 88 -2.12 -3.54 3.62
N PHE A 89 -2.10 -3.98 2.37
CA PHE A 89 -1.85 -3.11 1.22
C PHE A 89 -3.13 -2.41 0.79
N ALA A 90 -3.03 -1.17 0.33
CA ALA A 90 -4.17 -0.38 -0.13
C ALA A 90 -3.83 0.35 -1.43
N LEU A 91 -4.79 0.44 -2.34
CA LEU A 91 -4.61 1.18 -3.60
C LEU A 91 -5.00 2.64 -3.41
N ASP A 92 -4.09 3.53 -3.77
CA ASP A 92 -4.34 4.97 -3.88
C ASP A 92 -4.40 5.37 -5.36
N GLU A 93 -5.63 5.52 -5.86
CA GLU A 93 -5.90 6.04 -7.22
C GLU A 93 -6.16 7.55 -7.20
N ALA A 94 -6.37 8.15 -6.03
CA ALA A 94 -6.82 9.54 -5.88
C ALA A 94 -5.64 10.52 -5.69
N GLU A 95 -4.43 10.10 -6.08
CA GLU A 95 -3.19 10.89 -6.00
C GLU A 95 -2.96 11.50 -4.60
N ARG A 96 -3.42 10.80 -3.55
CA ARG A 96 -3.35 11.33 -2.19
C ARG A 96 -1.92 11.19 -1.67
N TYR A 97 -1.46 12.22 -0.97
CA TYR A 97 -0.21 12.14 -0.24
C TYR A 97 -0.40 11.26 0.99
N ALA A 98 0.12 10.03 0.93
CA ALA A 98 0.26 9.17 2.09
C ALA A 98 1.67 9.37 2.67
N PHE A 99 1.75 10.03 3.82
CA PHE A 99 2.97 10.10 4.63
C PHE A 99 2.75 9.25 5.88
N VAL A 100 3.15 7.99 5.78
CA VAL A 100 3.47 7.15 6.93
C VAL A 100 4.90 6.65 6.71
N SER A 101 5.54 6.05 7.70
CA SER A 101 6.86 5.38 7.54
C SER A 101 6.85 4.22 6.53
N GLY A 102 5.73 4.03 5.82
CA GLY A 102 5.51 3.01 4.81
C GLY A 102 6.06 3.38 3.44
N TYR A 103 6.05 2.38 2.57
CA TYR A 103 6.53 2.46 1.21
C TYR A 103 5.35 2.56 0.24
N ALA A 104 5.63 2.79 -1.04
CA ALA A 104 4.65 2.65 -2.09
C ALA A 104 5.22 1.83 -3.25
N ILE A 105 4.38 1.01 -3.85
CA ILE A 105 4.69 0.26 -5.06
C ILE A 105 4.05 0.98 -6.24
N THR A 106 4.87 1.29 -7.24
CA THR A 106 4.43 1.76 -8.56
C THR A 106 4.79 0.70 -9.60
N LEU A 107 4.03 0.65 -10.69
CA LEU A 107 4.30 -0.25 -11.81
C LEU A 107 4.95 0.56 -12.92
N ALA A 108 6.01 0.03 -13.51
CA ALA A 108 6.64 0.62 -14.69
C ALA A 108 5.70 0.54 -15.90
N ASP A 109 5.87 1.45 -16.86
CA ASP A 109 5.00 1.53 -18.05
C ASP A 109 5.03 0.25 -18.92
N SER A 110 6.08 -0.55 -18.80
CA SER A 110 6.22 -1.84 -19.48
C SER A 110 5.42 -2.99 -18.84
N VAL A 111 4.96 -2.83 -17.60
CA VAL A 111 4.19 -3.84 -16.88
C VAL A 111 2.75 -3.80 -17.37
N ARG A 112 2.25 -4.93 -17.88
CA ARG A 112 0.90 -5.04 -18.46
C ARG A 112 -0.15 -5.37 -17.39
N GLU A 113 0.27 -6.01 -16.30
CA GLU A 113 -0.57 -6.33 -15.16
C GLU A 113 -1.11 -5.05 -14.51
N SER A 114 -2.39 -5.08 -14.17
CA SER A 114 -3.00 -3.94 -13.49
C SER A 114 -2.52 -3.82 -12.04
N ARG A 115 -2.55 -2.60 -11.49
CA ARG A 115 -2.30 -2.36 -10.05
C ARG A 115 -3.26 -3.16 -9.17
N LYS A 116 -4.49 -3.41 -9.63
CA LYS A 116 -5.51 -4.19 -8.92
C LYS A 116 -5.15 -5.67 -8.89
N TYR A 117 -4.63 -6.23 -9.98
CA TYR A 117 -4.10 -7.59 -10.00
C TYR A 117 -2.99 -7.76 -8.95
N VAL A 118 -1.99 -6.86 -8.97
CA VAL A 118 -0.89 -6.89 -7.99
C VAL A 118 -1.40 -6.68 -6.56
N LEU A 119 -2.38 -5.80 -6.34
CA LEU A 119 -2.99 -5.59 -5.03
C LEU A 119 -3.68 -6.85 -4.49
N GLY A 120 -4.37 -7.60 -5.36
CA GLY A 120 -5.00 -8.87 -5.01
C GLY A 120 -3.97 -9.91 -4.57
N LEU A 121 -2.88 -10.06 -5.34
CA LEU A 121 -1.77 -10.92 -4.96
C LEU A 121 -1.17 -10.52 -3.60
N LEU A 122 -0.85 -9.25 -3.40
CA LEU A 122 -0.18 -8.76 -2.20
C LEU A 122 -1.00 -8.94 -0.91
N ASN A 123 -2.33 -8.90 -1.01
CA ASN A 123 -3.22 -9.09 0.15
C ASN A 123 -3.66 -10.56 0.37
N SER A 124 -3.24 -11.48 -0.50
CA SER A 124 -3.54 -12.91 -0.39
C SER A 124 -2.81 -13.59 0.77
N ARG A 125 -3.36 -14.70 1.26
CA ARG A 125 -2.70 -15.53 2.27
C ARG A 125 -1.36 -16.08 1.81
N VAL A 126 -1.21 -16.45 0.53
CA VAL A 126 0.06 -16.99 0.00
C VAL A 126 1.18 -15.97 0.12
N LEU A 127 0.98 -14.74 -0.36
CA LEU A 127 2.02 -13.73 -0.28
C LEU A 127 2.22 -13.20 1.14
N ASP A 128 1.17 -13.14 1.97
CA ASP A 128 1.33 -12.83 3.40
C ASP A 128 2.17 -13.90 4.13
N PHE A 129 1.96 -15.19 3.83
CA PHE A 129 2.74 -16.30 4.36
C PHE A 129 4.21 -16.16 3.99
N VAL A 130 4.52 -15.96 2.69
CA VAL A 130 5.90 -15.77 2.21
C VAL A 130 6.52 -14.54 2.85
N LEU A 131 5.80 -13.41 2.88
CA LEU A 131 6.30 -12.17 3.44
C LEU A 131 6.69 -12.34 4.91
N LYS A 132 5.85 -13.01 5.71
CA LYS A 132 6.13 -13.31 7.13
C LYS A 132 7.34 -14.21 7.33
N LYS A 133 7.65 -15.10 6.39
CA LYS A 133 8.85 -15.95 6.45
C LYS A 133 10.15 -15.20 6.16
N VAL A 134 10.12 -14.20 5.29
CA VAL A 134 11.32 -13.42 4.92
C VAL A 134 11.50 -12.14 5.75
N SER A 135 10.44 -11.67 6.40
CA SER A 135 10.44 -10.40 7.13
C SER A 135 10.97 -10.53 8.56
N THR A 136 11.45 -9.41 9.10
CA THR A 136 11.77 -9.31 10.54
C THR A 136 10.50 -9.33 11.38
N THR A 137 10.40 -10.30 12.28
CA THR A 137 9.36 -10.36 13.32
C THR A 137 9.65 -9.37 14.45
N LEU A 138 8.64 -8.61 14.84
CA LEU A 138 8.62 -7.68 15.95
C LEU A 138 7.71 -8.22 17.07
N ARG A 139 7.86 -7.66 18.28
CA ARG A 139 7.05 -8.04 19.44
C ARG A 139 5.55 -7.87 19.14
N GLY A 140 4.73 -8.83 19.60
CA GLY A 140 3.27 -8.77 19.47
C GLY A 140 2.73 -9.29 18.13
N GLY A 141 3.52 -10.06 17.37
CA GLY A 141 3.09 -10.65 16.10
C GLY A 141 3.03 -9.67 14.94
N TYR A 142 3.84 -8.60 15.01
CA TYR A 142 4.01 -7.64 13.93
C TYR A 142 5.23 -7.98 13.08
N PHE A 143 5.21 -7.59 11.81
CA PHE A 143 6.29 -7.83 10.86
C PHE A 143 6.64 -6.53 10.14
N ARG A 144 7.92 -6.39 9.75
CA ARG A 144 8.38 -5.26 8.93
C ARG A 144 8.19 -5.50 7.44
N TYR A 145 7.72 -4.49 6.73
CA TYR A 145 7.35 -4.54 5.31
C TYR A 145 8.29 -3.67 4.46
N PHE A 146 9.59 -3.66 4.79
CA PHE A 146 10.60 -2.92 4.04
C PHE A 146 10.78 -3.44 2.61
N SER A 147 11.23 -2.55 1.72
CA SER A 147 11.45 -2.87 0.30
C SER A 147 12.31 -4.12 0.06
N GLN A 148 13.32 -4.36 0.91
CA GLN A 148 14.18 -5.55 0.82
C GLN A 148 13.42 -6.88 1.02
N PHE A 149 12.31 -6.87 1.77
CA PHE A 149 11.47 -8.06 1.98
C PHE A 149 10.43 -8.18 0.88
N LEU A 150 9.81 -7.05 0.50
CA LEU A 150 8.84 -7.01 -0.60
C LEU A 150 9.48 -7.45 -1.92
N GLY A 151 10.74 -7.09 -2.18
CA GLY A 151 11.48 -7.49 -3.37
C GLY A 151 11.76 -9.00 -3.48
N GLN A 152 11.49 -9.78 -2.42
CA GLN A 152 11.62 -11.23 -2.42
C GLN A 152 10.28 -11.94 -2.72
N LEU A 153 9.17 -11.20 -2.82
CA LEU A 153 7.87 -11.80 -3.08
C LEU A 153 7.82 -12.35 -4.51
N PRO A 154 7.39 -13.61 -4.69
CA PRO A 154 7.27 -14.21 -6.01
C PRO A 154 6.02 -13.68 -6.70
N ILE A 155 6.07 -12.50 -7.33
CA ILE A 155 4.91 -11.95 -8.04
C ILE A 155 4.68 -12.77 -9.32
N ARG A 156 3.57 -13.51 -9.39
CA ARG A 156 3.12 -14.23 -10.59
C ARG A 156 2.80 -13.23 -11.72
N THR A 157 3.66 -13.18 -12.73
CA THR A 157 3.42 -12.45 -14.00
C THR A 157 2.32 -13.10 -14.81
N ILE A 158 1.73 -12.42 -15.79
CA ILE A 158 0.67 -12.96 -16.65
C ILE A 158 1.15 -13.10 -18.10
N ASP A 159 0.92 -14.25 -18.71
CA ASP A 159 1.01 -14.40 -20.16
C ASP A 159 -0.30 -13.93 -20.81
N PHE A 160 -0.28 -12.69 -21.31
CA PHE A 160 -1.46 -12.09 -21.93
C PHE A 160 -1.82 -12.68 -23.30
N ASP A 161 -0.96 -13.53 -23.88
CA ASP A 161 -1.24 -14.24 -25.12
C ASP A 161 -1.91 -15.60 -24.85
N ASP A 162 -1.89 -16.08 -23.60
CA ASP A 162 -2.70 -17.22 -23.13
C ASP A 162 -4.08 -16.73 -22.65
N PRO A 163 -5.19 -17.12 -23.33
CA PRO A 163 -6.54 -16.73 -22.92
C PRO A 163 -6.90 -17.15 -21.49
N GLN A 164 -6.35 -18.24 -20.97
CA GLN A 164 -6.63 -18.68 -19.60
C GLN A 164 -5.93 -17.77 -18.58
N ASP A 165 -4.66 -17.43 -18.82
CA ASP A 165 -3.91 -16.55 -17.91
C ASP A 165 -4.48 -15.13 -17.93
N LEU A 166 -4.87 -14.62 -19.11
CA LEU A 166 -5.63 -13.39 -19.24
C LEU A 166 -6.97 -13.42 -18.45
N ALA A 167 -7.73 -14.51 -18.57
CA ALA A 167 -8.99 -14.65 -17.83
C ALA A 167 -8.77 -14.65 -16.30
N ARG A 168 -7.68 -15.27 -15.80
CA ARG A 168 -7.32 -15.22 -14.38
C ARG A 168 -6.95 -13.81 -13.93
N HIS A 169 -6.17 -13.09 -14.74
CA HIS A 169 -5.87 -11.68 -14.50
C HIS A 169 -7.16 -10.87 -14.35
N ASP A 170 -8.05 -10.95 -15.34
CA ASP A 170 -9.27 -10.15 -15.37
C ASP A 170 -10.22 -10.51 -14.23
N LYS A 171 -10.30 -11.80 -13.86
CA LYS A 171 -11.04 -12.26 -12.68
C LYS A 171 -10.49 -11.65 -11.40
N MET A 172 -9.16 -11.64 -11.21
CA MET A 172 -8.53 -11.01 -10.04
C MET A 172 -8.86 -9.52 -9.98
N VAL A 173 -8.78 -8.82 -11.13
CA VAL A 173 -9.14 -7.40 -11.21
C VAL A 173 -10.57 -7.17 -10.78
N ALA A 174 -11.53 -7.94 -11.31
CA ALA A 174 -12.94 -7.81 -10.96
C ALA A 174 -13.22 -8.08 -9.46
N LEU A 175 -12.55 -9.08 -8.88
CA LEU A 175 -12.64 -9.37 -7.44
C LEU A 175 -12.11 -8.22 -6.59
N VAL A 176 -10.97 -7.64 -6.98
CA VAL A 176 -10.38 -6.50 -6.27
C VAL A 176 -11.25 -5.24 -6.44
N GLU A 177 -11.85 -5.00 -7.60
CA GLU A 177 -12.81 -3.90 -7.78
C GLU A 177 -14.03 -4.05 -6.87
N ARG A 178 -14.57 -5.27 -6.78
CA ARG A 178 -15.65 -5.61 -5.84
C ARG A 178 -15.21 -5.38 -4.40
N MET A 179 -14.02 -5.82 -4.01
CA MET A 179 -13.44 -5.62 -2.68
C MET A 179 -13.37 -4.12 -2.32
N LEU A 180 -12.85 -3.30 -3.24
CA LEU A 180 -12.73 -1.84 -3.06
C LEU A 180 -14.10 -1.16 -2.94
N ASP A 181 -15.09 -1.55 -3.75
CA ASP A 181 -16.46 -1.04 -3.67
C ASP A 181 -17.14 -1.42 -2.33
N LEU A 182 -16.98 -2.67 -1.89
CA LEU A 182 -17.51 -3.15 -0.62
C LEU A 182 -16.92 -2.38 0.57
N HIS A 183 -15.61 -2.09 0.56
CA HIS A 183 -14.99 -1.26 1.59
C HIS A 183 -15.55 0.17 1.60
N LYS A 184 -15.82 0.77 0.43
CA LYS A 184 -16.47 2.09 0.34
C LYS A 184 -17.89 2.04 0.91
N LYS A 185 -18.68 1.04 0.55
CA LYS A 185 -20.05 0.82 1.06
C LYS A 185 -20.06 0.60 2.57
N LEU A 186 -19.15 -0.22 3.09
CA LEU A 186 -19.00 -0.46 4.53
C LEU A 186 -18.67 0.83 5.29
N ALA A 187 -17.76 1.66 4.76
CA ALA A 187 -17.39 2.93 5.37
C ALA A 187 -18.54 3.95 5.38
N ALA A 188 -19.38 3.96 4.33
CA ALA A 188 -20.54 4.84 4.22
C ALA A 188 -21.78 4.35 4.99
N ALA A 189 -21.86 3.04 5.29
CA ALA A 189 -23.03 2.44 5.93
C ALA A 189 -23.25 2.98 7.35
N THR A 190 -24.47 3.42 7.64
CA THR A 190 -24.90 3.84 8.98
C THR A 190 -25.73 2.76 9.68
N ILE A 191 -26.39 1.88 8.92
CA ILE A 191 -27.26 0.82 9.42
C ILE A 191 -26.41 -0.41 9.82
N PRO A 192 -26.55 -0.94 11.06
CA PRO A 192 -25.76 -2.10 11.51
C PRO A 192 -25.94 -3.37 10.67
N ALA A 193 -27.14 -3.59 10.13
CA ALA A 193 -27.43 -4.74 9.26
C ALA A 193 -26.62 -4.67 7.95
N ASP A 194 -26.57 -3.50 7.32
CA ASP A 194 -25.79 -3.27 6.09
C ASP A 194 -24.29 -3.45 6.35
N LYS A 195 -23.78 -2.94 7.48
CA LYS A 195 -22.38 -3.17 7.87
C LYS A 195 -22.06 -4.66 7.95
N LYS A 196 -22.93 -5.44 8.59
CA LYS A 196 -22.76 -6.89 8.71
C LYS A 196 -22.85 -7.59 7.35
N LEU A 197 -23.72 -7.13 6.46
CA LEU A 197 -23.84 -7.64 5.10
C LEU A 197 -22.55 -7.39 4.31
N TYR A 198 -22.07 -6.15 4.26
CA TYR A 198 -20.85 -5.80 3.52
C TYR A 198 -19.62 -6.49 4.10
N GLN A 199 -19.52 -6.62 5.42
CA GLN A 199 -18.43 -7.35 6.07
C GLN A 199 -18.39 -8.83 5.63
N ARG A 200 -19.54 -9.51 5.58
CA ARG A 200 -19.61 -10.90 5.07
C ARG A 200 -19.26 -11.01 3.59
N GLN A 201 -19.67 -10.02 2.80
CA GLN A 201 -19.32 -9.99 1.37
C GLN A 201 -17.82 -9.75 1.16
N ILE A 202 -17.18 -8.95 2.03
CA ILE A 202 -15.73 -8.75 2.05
C ILE A 202 -15.04 -10.07 2.35
N GLU A 203 -15.44 -10.76 3.43
CA GLU A 203 -14.89 -12.06 3.82
C GLU A 203 -15.00 -13.09 2.67
N ALA A 204 -16.17 -13.21 2.05
CA ALA A 204 -16.35 -14.10 0.90
C ALA A 204 -15.49 -13.69 -0.31
N THR A 205 -15.36 -12.39 -0.58
CA THR A 205 -14.52 -11.92 -1.69
C THR A 205 -13.03 -12.17 -1.41
N ASP A 206 -12.59 -12.09 -0.16
CA ASP A 206 -11.21 -12.40 0.25
C ASP A 206 -10.91 -13.90 0.04
N GLU A 207 -11.85 -14.78 0.40
CA GLU A 207 -11.77 -16.22 0.11
C GLU A 207 -11.74 -16.53 -1.39
N GLU A 208 -12.56 -15.83 -2.19
CA GLU A 208 -12.55 -15.94 -3.67
C GLU A 208 -11.18 -15.52 -4.26
N ILE A 209 -10.55 -14.48 -3.69
CA ILE A 209 -9.21 -14.02 -4.08
C ILE A 209 -8.16 -15.07 -3.70
N ASP A 210 -8.16 -15.55 -2.47
CA ASP A 210 -7.23 -16.58 -2.01
C ASP A 210 -7.31 -17.85 -2.88
N ALA A 211 -8.52 -18.33 -3.19
CA ALA A 211 -8.71 -19.50 -4.05
C ALA A 211 -8.10 -19.30 -5.45
N LEU A 212 -8.28 -18.11 -6.04
CA LEU A 212 -7.67 -17.78 -7.32
C LEU A 212 -6.14 -17.70 -7.23
N VAL A 213 -5.60 -17.22 -6.11
CA VAL A 213 -4.16 -17.20 -5.89
C VAL A 213 -3.61 -18.61 -5.73
N TYR A 214 -4.29 -19.51 -5.01
CA TYR A 214 -3.88 -20.91 -4.93
C TYR A 214 -3.80 -21.55 -6.31
N GLU A 215 -4.79 -21.29 -7.18
CA GLU A 215 -4.77 -21.74 -8.59
C GLU A 215 -3.58 -21.14 -9.37
N LEU A 216 -3.35 -19.83 -9.27
CA LEU A 216 -2.29 -19.13 -9.99
C LEU A 216 -0.87 -19.63 -9.68
N TYR A 217 -0.66 -20.11 -8.45
CA TYR A 217 0.61 -20.64 -7.98
C TYR A 217 0.65 -22.18 -7.96
N GLY A 218 -0.46 -22.84 -8.30
CA GLY A 218 -0.55 -24.30 -8.39
C GLY A 218 -0.41 -25.01 -7.05
N LEU A 219 -0.91 -24.43 -5.95
CA LEU A 219 -0.78 -25.01 -4.62
C LEU A 219 -1.63 -26.28 -4.49
N THR A 220 -1.09 -27.28 -3.79
CA THR A 220 -1.85 -28.48 -3.39
C THR A 220 -2.68 -28.23 -2.13
N GLU A 221 -3.62 -29.13 -1.83
CA GLU A 221 -4.42 -29.07 -0.60
C GLU A 221 -3.54 -29.08 0.67
N GLU A 222 -2.44 -29.82 0.67
CA GLU A 222 -1.48 -29.85 1.76
C GLU A 222 -0.77 -28.51 1.93
N GLU A 223 -0.36 -27.88 0.82
CA GLU A 223 0.28 -26.57 0.84
C GLU A 223 -0.69 -25.46 1.26
N ILE A 224 -1.94 -25.52 0.80
CA ILE A 224 -3.02 -24.64 1.25
C ILE A 224 -3.22 -24.79 2.76
N ALA A 225 -3.25 -26.02 3.28
CA ALA A 225 -3.38 -26.25 4.72
C ALA A 225 -2.22 -25.65 5.53
N ILE A 226 -0.99 -25.66 5.01
CA ILE A 226 0.16 -25.00 5.64
C ILE A 226 0.00 -23.48 5.62
N VAL A 227 -0.37 -22.90 4.46
CA VAL A 227 -0.56 -21.45 4.30
C VAL A 227 -1.65 -20.92 5.23
N GLU A 228 -2.73 -21.69 5.41
CA GLU A 228 -3.85 -21.33 6.27
C GLU A 228 -3.62 -21.64 7.76
N GLY A 229 -2.45 -22.20 8.11
CA GLY A 229 -2.13 -22.57 9.50
C GLY A 229 -3.01 -23.70 10.05
N ARG A 230 -3.52 -24.57 9.17
CA ARG A 230 -4.34 -25.74 9.51
C ARG A 230 -3.52 -27.03 9.65
N SER A 231 -2.24 -27.01 9.27
CA SER A 231 -1.33 -28.13 9.54
C SER A 231 -0.98 -28.21 11.03
N ALA A 232 -1.11 -29.41 11.62
CA ALA A 232 -0.77 -29.68 13.01
C ALA A 232 0.64 -29.16 13.38
N GLU A 233 0.74 -28.64 14.60
CA GLU A 233 1.94 -28.07 15.21
C GLU A 233 3.22 -28.86 14.88
N TRP A 234 4.24 -28.15 14.43
CA TRP A 234 5.61 -28.64 14.45
C TRP A 234 6.03 -28.66 15.92
N ASP A 235 6.06 -29.85 16.51
CA ASP A 235 6.39 -30.10 17.90
C ASP A 235 7.90 -29.84 18.12
N GLU A 236 8.28 -28.60 18.44
CA GLU A 236 9.63 -28.25 18.94
C GLU A 236 9.81 -28.82 20.36
N GLY A 237 9.92 -30.16 20.48
CA GLY A 237 9.75 -30.82 21.76
C GLY A 237 10.56 -32.08 22.05
N THR A 238 11.34 -32.65 21.12
CA THR A 238 12.22 -33.80 21.45
C THR A 238 13.63 -33.62 20.90
N GLY A 239 14.37 -32.71 21.52
CA GLY A 239 15.83 -32.66 21.37
C GLY A 239 16.48 -33.89 21.97
N HIS A 240 16.97 -34.80 21.14
CA HIS A 240 18.13 -35.65 21.41
C HIS A 240 18.84 -35.97 20.08
N PRO A 241 20.14 -35.71 19.94
CA PRO A 241 20.91 -36.17 18.79
C PRO A 241 21.30 -37.65 18.96
N PRO A 242 21.36 -38.44 17.88
CA PRO A 242 21.95 -39.77 17.94
C PRO A 242 23.48 -39.65 18.11
N THR A 243 23.99 -40.58 18.92
CA THR A 243 25.37 -40.79 19.42
C THR A 243 26.51 -40.32 18.54
#